data_AF-A0A0Q4L5P4-F1
#
_entry.id   AF-A0A0Q4L5P4-F1
#
_cell.length_a   1.000
_cell.length_b   1.000
_cell.length_c   1.000
_cell.angle_alpha   90.00
_cell.angle_beta   90.00
_cell.angle_gamma   90.00
#
_symmetry.space_group_name_H-M   'P 1'
#
loop_
_entity.id
_entity.type
_entity.pdbx_description
1 polymer ?
#
loop_
_entity_poly.entity_id
_entity_poly.type
_entity_poly.pdbx_seq_one_letter_code
_entity_poly.pdbx_strand_id
1 'polypeptide(L)'
;MRALFAPILAGATFGGRLVACIGAALSIAFTALVTAMVFGDGWPAVLLVAPMGASAVLIFTVPASPLAQPWAVIGGNVISAVVGVGIASTVSSPGLASGLAVGGAILAMSLLRCLHPPGGAAALTAVMGGHAVTTTDWMFPLMPVGINAVILTAAGVVFHHLSGHSYPHRPVSGLQMPAGPQAEGIPHPEDLDAALADLGETFDIGRDDLELLFDRVRAHGAMRRGSEKFAGRR
;
A
#
# COMPACT_ATOMS: atom_id res chain seq x y z
N MET A 1 -26.73 -0.91 -22.19
CA MET A 1 -25.99 0.18 -21.53
C MET A 1 -24.87 -0.47 -20.71
N ARG A 2 -23.60 -0.22 -21.02
CA ARG A 2 -22.49 -0.73 -20.20
C ARG A 2 -22.48 0.03 -18.88
N ALA A 3 -22.28 -0.66 -17.75
CA ALA A 3 -22.13 -0.01 -16.46
C ALA A 3 -20.98 1.00 -16.53
N LEU A 4 -21.20 2.25 -16.12
CA LEU A 4 -20.19 3.32 -16.10
C LEU A 4 -19.03 3.03 -15.14
N PHE A 5 -19.20 2.02 -14.27
CA PHE A 5 -18.20 1.58 -13.31
C PHE A 5 -17.99 0.07 -13.43
N ALA A 6 -16.79 -0.32 -13.84
CA ALA A 6 -16.30 -1.70 -13.83
C ALA A 6 -14.97 -1.69 -13.05
N PRO A 7 -14.95 -2.15 -11.79
CA PRO A 7 -13.76 -2.06 -10.96
C PRO A 7 -12.66 -3.00 -11.45
N ILE A 8 -11.41 -2.51 -11.46
CA ILE A 8 -10.22 -3.34 -11.69
C ILE A 8 -9.95 -4.25 -10.48
N LEU A 9 -10.15 -3.71 -9.27
CA LEU A 9 -9.87 -4.41 -8.02
C LEU A 9 -11.09 -5.23 -7.58
N ALA A 10 -10.87 -6.51 -7.30
CA ALA A 10 -11.91 -7.40 -6.79
C ALA A 10 -12.48 -6.86 -5.47
N GLY A 11 -13.81 -6.95 -5.31
CA GLY A 11 -14.52 -6.46 -4.12
C GLY A 11 -14.72 -4.94 -4.05
N ALA A 12 -14.20 -4.15 -5.00
CA ALA A 12 -14.43 -2.71 -5.00
C ALA A 12 -15.87 -2.37 -5.43
N THR A 13 -16.53 -1.52 -4.64
CA THR A 13 -17.85 -0.96 -4.96
C THR A 13 -17.73 0.53 -5.26
N PHE A 14 -18.66 1.07 -6.05
CA PHE A 14 -18.68 2.50 -6.38
C PHE A 14 -18.79 3.38 -5.11
N GLY A 15 -19.69 3.02 -4.19
CA GLY A 15 -19.84 3.72 -2.91
C GLY A 15 -18.57 3.69 -2.06
N GLY A 16 -17.90 2.54 -1.97
CA GLY A 16 -16.62 2.43 -1.27
C GLY A 16 -15.53 3.31 -1.90
N ARG A 17 -15.52 3.45 -3.23
CA ARG A 17 -14.57 4.33 -3.92
C ARG A 17 -14.84 5.81 -3.64
N LEU A 18 -16.10 6.24 -3.61
CA LEU A 18 -16.43 7.64 -3.25
C LEU A 18 -15.96 7.98 -1.83
N VAL A 19 -16.19 7.09 -0.87
CA VAL A 19 -15.72 7.25 0.51
C VAL A 19 -14.19 7.35 0.55
N ALA A 20 -13.49 6.47 -0.19
CA ALA A 20 -12.03 6.53 -0.31
C ALA A 20 -11.53 7.85 -0.92
N CYS A 21 -12.19 8.38 -1.95
CA CYS A 21 -11.84 9.66 -2.56
C CYS A 21 -11.95 10.82 -1.57
N ILE A 22 -13.03 10.86 -0.78
CA ILE A 22 -13.23 11.88 0.25
C ILE A 22 -12.15 11.75 1.34
N GLY A 23 -11.88 10.52 1.82
CA GLY A 23 -10.83 10.26 2.80
C GLY A 23 -9.45 10.70 2.34
N ALA A 24 -9.09 10.40 1.09
CA ALA A 24 -7.84 10.82 0.48
C ALA A 24 -7.73 12.35 0.37
N ALA A 25 -8.78 13.01 -0.13
CA ALA A 25 -8.78 14.47 -0.27
C ALA A 25 -8.62 15.19 1.08
N LEU A 26 -9.39 14.76 2.09
CA LEU A 26 -9.31 15.34 3.43
C LEU A 26 -7.94 15.08 4.08
N SER A 27 -7.39 13.88 3.94
CA SER A 27 -6.11 13.52 4.56
C SER A 27 -4.93 14.22 3.90
N ILE A 28 -4.97 14.42 2.58
CA ILE A 28 -3.97 15.22 1.86
C ILE A 28 -4.05 16.69 2.26
N ALA A 29 -5.26 17.27 2.29
CA ALA A 29 -5.44 18.66 2.73
C ALA A 29 -4.98 18.86 4.18
N PHE A 30 -5.30 17.91 5.07
CA PHE A 30 -4.85 17.91 6.45
C PHE A 30 -3.32 17.80 6.54
N THR A 31 -2.70 16.91 5.77
CA THR A 31 -1.24 16.74 5.73
C THR A 31 -0.55 18.04 5.30
N ALA A 32 -1.06 18.69 4.24
CA ALA A 32 -0.54 19.97 3.78
C ALA A 32 -0.70 21.07 4.84
N LEU A 33 -1.87 21.17 5.49
CA LEU A 33 -2.13 22.16 6.53
C LEU A 33 -1.23 21.97 7.75
N VAL A 34 -1.12 20.75 8.28
CA VAL A 34 -0.24 20.45 9.43
C VAL A 34 1.21 20.73 9.08
N THR A 35 1.65 20.37 7.89
CA THR A 35 3.02 20.67 7.46
C THR A 35 3.23 22.18 7.35
N ALA A 36 2.30 22.94 6.79
CA ALA A 36 2.41 24.41 6.78
C ALA A 36 2.52 25.01 8.19
N MET A 37 1.76 24.49 9.17
CA MET A 37 1.82 24.96 10.56
C MET A 37 3.14 24.62 11.26
N VAL A 38 3.76 23.47 10.95
CA VAL A 38 5.02 23.03 11.57
C VAL A 38 6.22 23.83 11.05
N PHE A 39 6.20 24.23 9.79
CA PHE A 39 7.37 24.82 9.12
C PHE A 39 7.25 26.34 8.85
N GLY A 40 6.06 26.91 8.95
CA GLY A 40 5.80 28.34 8.75
C GLY A 40 6.08 28.83 7.31
N ASP A 41 6.06 30.15 7.12
CA ASP A 41 6.22 30.80 5.80
C ASP A 41 7.66 30.75 5.24
N GLY A 42 8.61 30.16 5.98
CA GLY A 42 10.04 30.18 5.66
C GLY A 42 10.55 29.00 4.83
N TRP A 43 9.74 27.95 4.63
CA TRP A 43 10.08 26.82 3.77
C TRP A 43 9.45 26.99 2.38
N PRO A 44 10.18 26.76 1.27
CA PRO A 44 9.61 26.85 -0.07
C PRO A 44 8.40 25.92 -0.23
N ALA A 45 7.59 26.19 -1.25
CA ALA A 45 6.31 25.55 -1.62
C ALA A 45 6.27 24.00 -1.75
N VAL A 46 7.28 23.26 -1.31
CA VAL A 46 7.36 21.79 -1.26
C VAL A 46 6.98 21.26 0.13
N LEU A 47 5.94 21.85 0.76
CA LEU A 47 5.42 21.35 2.05
C LEU A 47 4.69 20.01 1.88
N LEU A 48 4.21 19.71 0.68
CA LEU A 48 3.60 18.43 0.34
C LEU A 48 4.35 17.79 -0.83
N VAL A 49 5.06 16.69 -0.59
CA VAL A 49 5.81 15.99 -1.64
C VAL A 49 4.86 15.18 -2.52
N ALA A 50 5.09 15.21 -3.84
CA ALA A 50 4.25 14.52 -4.83
C ALA A 50 3.97 13.03 -4.54
N PRO A 51 4.91 12.22 -3.99
CA PRO A 51 4.65 10.83 -3.60
C PRO A 51 3.44 10.64 -2.68
N MET A 52 3.09 11.64 -1.87
CA MET A 52 1.96 11.56 -0.94
C MET A 52 0.63 11.35 -1.65
N GLY A 53 0.46 11.92 -2.84
CA GLY A 53 -0.73 11.68 -3.66
C GLY A 53 -0.89 10.21 -4.02
N ALA A 54 0.19 9.56 -4.45
CA ALA A 54 0.20 8.14 -4.77
C ALA A 54 0.09 7.24 -3.51
N SER A 55 0.69 7.64 -2.40
CA SER A 55 0.50 6.98 -1.10
C SER A 55 -0.96 7.02 -0.66
N ALA A 56 -1.65 8.15 -0.82
CA ALA A 56 -3.06 8.26 -0.51
C ALA A 56 -3.92 7.31 -1.35
N VAL A 57 -3.62 7.14 -2.64
CA VAL A 57 -4.32 6.14 -3.47
C VAL A 57 -4.24 4.76 -2.82
N LEU A 58 -3.06 4.31 -2.40
CA LEU A 58 -2.92 2.99 -1.79
C LEU A 58 -3.63 2.91 -0.43
N ILE A 59 -3.39 3.86 0.46
CA ILE A 59 -3.94 3.87 1.83
C ILE A 59 -5.47 3.83 1.80
N PHE A 60 -6.12 4.65 0.97
CA PHE A 60 -7.57 4.77 1.00
C PHE A 60 -8.29 3.77 0.10
N THR A 61 -7.64 3.28 -0.95
CA THR A 61 -8.31 2.46 -1.96
C THR A 61 -7.96 0.96 -1.88
N VAL A 62 -6.85 0.59 -1.25
CA VAL A 62 -6.43 -0.81 -1.00
C VAL A 62 -5.79 -0.96 0.39
N PRO A 63 -6.51 -0.65 1.49
CA PRO A 63 -5.94 -0.63 2.84
C PRO A 63 -5.42 -1.99 3.34
N ALA A 64 -5.86 -3.10 2.73
CA ALA A 64 -5.37 -4.45 3.05
C ALA A 64 -4.04 -4.79 2.38
N SER A 65 -3.62 -4.05 1.35
CA SER A 65 -2.36 -4.30 0.64
C SER A 65 -1.17 -4.19 1.60
N PRO A 66 -0.21 -5.15 1.57
CA PRO A 66 1.05 -5.02 2.27
C PRO A 66 1.81 -3.73 1.92
N LEU A 67 1.70 -3.29 0.66
CA LEU A 67 2.35 -2.06 0.16
C LEU A 67 1.70 -0.78 0.71
N ALA A 68 0.48 -0.86 1.24
CA ALA A 68 -0.22 0.25 1.86
C ALA A 68 -0.01 0.34 3.38
N GLN A 69 0.67 -0.62 4.01
CA GLN A 69 0.84 -0.66 5.47
C GLN A 69 1.80 0.44 5.98
N PRO A 70 1.69 0.87 7.26
CA PRO A 70 2.48 1.98 7.79
C PRO A 70 3.99 1.89 7.55
N TRP A 71 4.59 0.71 7.73
CA TRP A 71 6.03 0.54 7.50
C TRP A 71 6.41 0.70 6.03
N ALA A 72 5.60 0.17 5.11
CA ALA A 72 5.78 0.39 3.68
C ALA A 72 5.66 1.88 3.34
N VAL A 73 4.60 2.56 3.80
CA VAL A 73 4.39 3.98 3.50
C VAL A 73 5.52 4.86 4.05
N ILE A 74 5.84 4.75 5.34
CA ILE A 74 6.80 5.63 6.01
C ILE A 74 8.23 5.22 5.61
N GLY A 75 8.59 3.95 5.83
CA GLY A 75 9.91 3.43 5.52
C GLY A 75 10.20 3.55 4.03
N GLY A 76 9.26 3.15 3.17
CA GLY A 76 9.44 3.17 1.73
C GLY A 76 9.69 4.57 1.18
N ASN A 77 8.96 5.60 1.63
CA ASN A 77 9.22 6.97 1.20
C ASN A 77 10.55 7.52 1.75
N VAL A 78 10.82 7.35 3.05
CA VAL A 78 12.03 7.90 3.71
C VAL A 78 13.29 7.24 3.16
N ILE A 79 13.34 5.92 3.11
CA ILE A 79 14.51 5.16 2.61
C ILE A 79 14.77 5.52 1.14
N SER A 80 13.71 5.59 0.33
CA SER A 80 13.86 5.95 -1.08
C SER A 80 14.39 7.38 -1.27
N ALA A 81 13.93 8.33 -0.46
CA ALA A 81 14.45 9.69 -0.46
C ALA A 81 15.93 9.74 -0.04
N VAL A 82 16.34 8.97 0.98
CA VAL A 82 17.76 8.83 1.37
C VAL A 82 18.61 8.32 0.22
N VAL A 83 18.16 7.25 -0.45
CA VAL A 83 18.86 6.69 -1.62
C VAL A 83 18.96 7.71 -2.75
N GLY A 84 17.85 8.41 -3.05
CA GLY A 84 17.81 9.44 -4.08
C GLY A 84 18.78 10.61 -3.81
N VAL A 85 18.83 11.10 -2.58
CA VAL A 85 19.80 12.12 -2.13
C VAL A 85 21.23 11.62 -2.30
N GLY A 86 21.54 10.41 -1.83
CA GLY A 86 22.88 9.84 -1.93
C GLY A 86 23.36 9.73 -3.38
N ILE A 87 22.47 9.33 -4.29
CA ILE A 87 22.80 9.22 -5.71
C ILE A 87 22.90 10.59 -6.37
N ALA A 88 22.00 11.52 -6.06
CA ALA A 88 22.07 12.90 -6.55
C ALA A 88 23.40 13.58 -6.17
N SER A 89 23.93 13.28 -4.98
CA SER A 89 25.21 13.83 -4.50
C SER A 89 26.45 13.28 -5.22
N THR A 90 26.35 12.15 -5.92
CA THR A 90 27.48 11.44 -6.53
C THR A 90 27.41 11.36 -8.06
N VAL A 91 26.23 11.52 -8.64
CA VAL A 91 25.99 11.33 -10.09
C VAL A 91 25.47 12.63 -10.70
N SER A 92 26.30 13.31 -11.47
CA SER A 92 25.95 14.62 -12.06
C SER A 92 24.96 14.54 -13.23
N SER A 93 24.84 13.39 -13.90
CA SER A 93 23.92 13.20 -15.02
C SER A 93 22.50 12.93 -14.51
N PRO A 94 21.52 13.84 -14.70
CA PRO A 94 20.20 13.71 -14.09
C PRO A 94 19.43 12.46 -14.55
N GLY A 95 19.58 12.08 -15.82
CA GLY A 95 18.94 10.89 -16.37
C GLY A 95 19.49 9.60 -15.76
N LEU A 96 20.82 9.50 -15.64
CA LEU A 96 21.47 8.35 -15.02
C LEU A 96 21.20 8.29 -13.51
N ALA A 97 21.30 9.43 -12.82
CA ALA A 97 20.98 9.55 -11.41
C ALA A 97 19.54 9.12 -11.11
N SER A 98 18.58 9.51 -11.97
CA SER A 98 17.17 9.12 -11.82
C SER A 98 16.97 7.61 -11.92
N GLY A 99 17.58 6.96 -12.91
CA GLY A 99 17.51 5.51 -13.07
C GLY A 99 18.14 4.75 -11.90
N LEU A 100 19.33 5.18 -11.48
CA LEU A 100 20.04 4.60 -10.33
C LEU A 100 19.25 4.82 -9.03
N ALA A 101 18.66 5.99 -8.84
CA ALA A 101 17.89 6.33 -7.65
C ALA A 101 16.65 5.46 -7.52
N VAL A 102 15.88 5.29 -8.60
CA VAL A 102 14.70 4.42 -8.59
C VAL A 102 15.08 2.96 -8.38
N GLY A 103 16.07 2.45 -9.14
CA GLY A 103 16.53 1.06 -9.00
C GLY A 103 17.08 0.77 -7.61
N GLY A 104 17.91 1.67 -7.08
CA GLY A 104 18.47 1.59 -5.73
C GLY A 104 17.39 1.67 -4.65
N ALA A 105 16.39 2.53 -4.82
CA ALA A 105 15.26 2.65 -3.92
C ALA A 105 14.42 1.36 -3.89
N ILE A 106 14.11 0.78 -5.06
CA ILE A 106 13.40 -0.51 -5.15
C ILE A 106 14.18 -1.60 -4.42
N LEU A 107 15.50 -1.69 -4.64
CA LEU A 107 16.36 -2.65 -3.95
C LEU A 107 16.33 -2.43 -2.43
N ALA A 108 16.57 -1.20 -1.98
CA ALA A 108 16.61 -0.87 -0.55
C ALA A 108 15.27 -1.17 0.14
N MET A 109 14.15 -0.79 -0.47
CA MET A 109 12.82 -1.09 0.06
C MET A 109 12.53 -2.59 0.11
N SER A 110 12.96 -3.34 -0.91
CA SER A 110 12.81 -4.80 -0.96
C SER A 110 13.58 -5.47 0.18
N LEU A 111 14.83 -5.07 0.39
CA LEU A 111 15.68 -5.59 1.46
C LEU A 111 15.14 -5.26 2.86
N LEU A 112 14.58 -4.06 3.03
CA LEU A 112 14.03 -3.57 4.31
C LEU A 112 12.54 -3.91 4.49
N ARG A 113 11.96 -4.68 3.56
CA ARG A 113 10.56 -5.14 3.58
C ARG A 113 9.56 -4.00 3.72
N CYS A 114 9.85 -2.87 3.10
CA CYS A 114 9.02 -1.66 3.07
C CYS A 114 8.72 -1.21 1.64
N LEU A 115 8.56 -2.16 0.71
CA LEU A 115 8.24 -1.85 -0.68
C LEU A 115 6.96 -1.02 -0.75
N HIS A 116 7.11 0.20 -1.26
CA HIS A 116 6.02 1.14 -1.43
C HIS A 116 6.25 1.89 -2.74
N PRO A 117 5.47 1.61 -3.79
CA PRO A 117 5.72 2.19 -5.12
C PRO A 117 5.87 3.73 -5.14
N PRO A 118 5.11 4.52 -4.33
CA PRO A 118 5.35 5.96 -4.20
C PRO A 118 6.77 6.34 -3.75
N GLY A 119 7.47 5.47 -3.04
CA GLY A 119 8.88 5.65 -2.68
C GLY A 119 9.78 5.83 -3.91
N GLY A 120 9.51 5.16 -5.03
CA GLY A 120 10.24 5.40 -6.28
C GLY A 120 10.12 6.85 -6.76
N ALA A 121 8.94 7.46 -6.61
CA ALA A 121 8.74 8.88 -6.88
C ALA A 121 9.44 9.78 -5.84
N ALA A 122 9.58 9.34 -4.58
CA ALA A 122 10.34 10.06 -3.57
C ALA A 122 11.84 10.11 -3.92
N ALA A 123 12.40 8.99 -4.40
CA ALA A 123 13.77 8.93 -4.91
C ALA A 123 13.96 9.86 -6.13
N LEU A 124 13.03 9.86 -7.09
CA LEU A 124 13.07 10.78 -8.23
C LEU A 124 12.96 12.24 -7.81
N THR A 125 12.10 12.55 -6.84
CA THR A 125 11.95 13.91 -6.32
C THR A 125 13.25 14.40 -5.72
N ALA A 126 14.01 13.53 -5.04
CA ALA A 126 15.32 13.87 -4.51
C ALA A 126 16.33 14.23 -5.62
N VAL A 127 16.32 13.51 -6.74
CA VAL A 127 17.22 13.77 -7.88
C VAL A 127 16.79 14.98 -8.70
N MET A 128 15.50 15.14 -8.96
CA MET A 128 14.95 16.14 -9.87
C MET A 128 14.54 17.46 -9.20
N GLY A 129 14.50 17.50 -7.86
CA GLY A 129 13.95 18.62 -7.10
C GLY A 129 14.76 19.92 -7.15
N GLY A 130 15.95 19.91 -7.77
CA GLY A 130 16.78 21.10 -7.97
C GLY A 130 17.15 21.81 -6.65
N HIS A 131 17.35 23.13 -6.68
CA HIS A 131 17.75 23.93 -5.52
C HIS A 131 16.79 23.84 -4.31
N ALA A 132 15.52 23.53 -4.54
CA ALA A 132 14.52 23.33 -3.48
C ALA A 132 14.79 22.07 -2.63
N VAL A 133 15.55 21.11 -3.17
CA VAL A 133 16.00 19.91 -2.46
C VAL A 133 17.48 20.00 -2.10
N THR A 134 18.33 20.54 -3.00
CA THR A 134 19.80 20.52 -2.84
C THR A 134 20.38 21.54 -1.84
N THR A 135 19.55 22.39 -1.24
CA THR A 135 19.98 23.28 -0.13
C THR A 135 19.78 22.64 1.24
N THR A 136 19.10 21.49 1.27
CA THR A 136 18.63 20.78 2.47
C THR A 136 19.16 19.34 2.47
N ASP A 137 20.28 19.09 1.77
CA ASP A 137 20.66 17.82 1.13
C ASP A 137 20.28 16.54 1.89
N TRP A 138 20.52 16.45 3.20
CA TRP A 138 20.22 15.25 3.99
C TRP A 138 19.01 15.36 4.91
N MET A 139 18.41 16.53 5.05
CA MET A 139 17.17 16.71 5.78
C MET A 139 15.95 16.37 4.92
N PHE A 140 16.02 16.45 3.59
CA PHE A 140 14.90 16.14 2.67
C PHE A 140 14.14 14.83 2.99
N PRO A 141 14.82 13.69 3.26
CA PRO A 141 14.13 12.44 3.58
C PRO A 141 13.32 12.47 4.87
N LEU A 142 13.73 13.28 5.84
CA LEU A 142 13.00 13.46 7.10
C LEU A 142 11.95 14.58 6.96
N MET A 143 12.36 15.68 6.33
CA MET A 143 11.67 16.95 6.21
C MET A 143 11.75 17.41 4.74
N PRO A 144 10.69 17.31 3.93
CA PRO A 144 9.29 17.07 4.34
C PRO A 144 8.84 15.60 4.27
N VAL A 145 9.60 14.72 3.61
CA VAL A 145 9.11 13.41 3.17
C VAL A 145 8.59 12.55 4.33
N GLY A 146 9.41 12.37 5.37
CA GLY A 146 9.06 11.58 6.54
C GLY A 146 7.86 12.15 7.31
N ILE A 147 7.84 13.46 7.56
CA ILE A 147 6.71 14.11 8.22
C ILE A 147 5.42 13.93 7.44
N ASN A 148 5.43 14.20 6.13
CA ASN A 148 4.26 14.03 5.30
C ASN A 148 3.74 12.59 5.36
N ALA A 149 4.64 11.59 5.25
CA ALA A 149 4.27 10.18 5.29
C ALA A 149 3.65 9.81 6.65
N VAL A 150 4.24 10.26 7.77
CA VAL A 150 3.70 10.01 9.11
C VAL A 150 2.31 10.62 9.29
N ILE A 151 2.12 11.89 8.91
CA ILE A 151 0.82 12.56 9.05
C ILE A 151 -0.23 11.87 8.18
N LEU A 152 0.10 11.57 6.93
CA LEU A 152 -0.82 10.91 6.00
C LEU A 152 -1.20 9.50 6.48
N THR A 153 -0.23 8.71 6.95
CA THR A 153 -0.49 7.38 7.52
C THR A 153 -1.35 7.48 8.76
N ALA A 154 -1.07 8.42 9.68
CA ALA A 154 -1.89 8.62 10.88
C ALA A 154 -3.33 9.03 10.53
N ALA A 155 -3.51 9.94 9.57
CA ALA A 155 -4.83 10.31 9.06
C ALA A 155 -5.56 9.11 8.44
N GLY A 156 -4.85 8.25 7.70
CA GLY A 156 -5.37 7.00 7.16
C GLY A 156 -5.85 6.02 8.24
N VAL A 157 -5.07 5.86 9.33
CA VAL A 157 -5.47 5.06 10.51
C VAL A 157 -6.75 5.58 11.12
N VAL A 158 -6.84 6.89 11.37
CA VAL A 158 -8.05 7.49 11.93
C VAL A 158 -9.24 7.32 11.00
N PHE A 159 -9.07 7.59 9.70
CA PHE A 159 -10.14 7.49 8.71
C PHE A 159 -10.74 6.08 8.61
N HIS A 160 -9.89 5.05 8.51
CA HIS A 160 -10.35 3.68 8.37
C HIS A 160 -10.95 3.14 9.66
N HIS A 161 -10.39 3.51 10.80
CA HIS A 161 -10.98 3.20 12.10
C HIS A 161 -12.39 3.79 12.24
N LEU A 162 -12.60 5.05 11.84
CA LEU A 162 -13.92 5.69 11.83
C LEU A 162 -14.87 5.08 10.79
N SER A 163 -14.32 4.55 9.70
CA SER A 163 -15.08 3.89 8.63
C SER A 163 -15.37 2.40 8.92
N GLY A 164 -15.00 1.90 10.11
CA GLY A 164 -15.22 0.51 10.52
C GLY A 164 -14.32 -0.52 9.81
N HIS A 165 -13.23 -0.08 9.18
CA HIS A 165 -12.25 -0.93 8.52
C HIS A 165 -11.02 -1.13 9.41
N SER A 166 -10.36 -2.29 9.32
CA SER A 166 -9.10 -2.52 10.02
C SER A 166 -7.95 -1.90 9.22
N TYR A 167 -7.40 -0.79 9.70
CA TYR A 167 -6.13 -0.25 9.23
C TYR A 167 -5.32 0.28 10.42
N PRO A 168 -4.08 -0.20 10.66
CA PRO A 168 -3.33 -1.17 9.85
C PRO A 168 -4.05 -2.51 9.70
N HIS A 169 -3.89 -3.13 8.54
CA HIS A 169 -4.60 -4.36 8.22
C HIS A 169 -4.10 -5.49 9.12
N ARG A 170 -5.04 -6.23 9.70
CA ARG A 170 -4.76 -7.43 10.47
C ARG A 170 -5.63 -8.53 9.88
N PRO A 171 -5.05 -9.59 9.31
CA PRO A 171 -5.83 -10.71 8.80
C PRO A 171 -6.63 -11.29 9.96
N VAL A 172 -7.93 -11.50 9.74
CA VAL A 172 -8.82 -12.05 10.77
C VAL A 172 -8.60 -13.55 10.83
N SER A 173 -7.55 -13.98 11.53
CA SER A 173 -7.33 -15.39 11.86
C SER A 173 -8.36 -15.81 12.92
N GLY A 174 -9.25 -16.76 12.60
CA GLY A 174 -9.99 -17.48 13.65
C GLY A 174 -11.51 -17.48 13.61
N LEU A 175 -12.17 -17.33 12.45
CA LEU A 175 -13.48 -17.98 12.36
C LEU A 175 -13.24 -19.48 12.21
N GLN A 176 -13.17 -20.18 13.35
CA GLN A 176 -13.35 -21.63 13.42
C GLN A 176 -14.66 -21.97 12.72
N MET A 177 -14.56 -22.32 11.44
CA MET A 177 -15.67 -22.91 10.71
C MET A 177 -16.03 -24.21 11.45
N PRO A 178 -17.33 -24.51 11.64
CA PRO A 178 -17.72 -25.77 12.24
C PRO A 178 -17.05 -26.89 11.44
N ALA A 179 -16.36 -27.79 12.13
CA ALA A 179 -15.70 -28.94 11.55
C ALA A 179 -16.75 -29.79 10.82
N GLY A 180 -16.97 -29.52 9.53
CA GLY A 180 -17.65 -30.43 8.63
C GLY A 180 -16.79 -31.68 8.47
N PRO A 181 -17.39 -32.84 8.11
CA PRO A 181 -16.66 -34.09 7.96
C PRO A 181 -15.42 -33.85 7.10
N GLN A 182 -14.26 -34.20 7.66
CA GLN A 182 -12.94 -33.99 7.11
C GLN A 182 -12.94 -34.37 5.62
N ALA A 183 -13.00 -33.36 4.75
CA ALA A 183 -12.84 -33.59 3.33
C ALA A 183 -11.35 -33.84 3.11
N GLU A 184 -11.01 -35.03 2.61
CA GLU A 184 -9.69 -35.35 2.07
C GLU A 184 -9.15 -34.17 1.24
N GLY A 185 -7.90 -33.75 1.52
CA GLY A 185 -7.25 -32.65 0.79
C GLY A 185 -7.22 -31.30 1.52
N ILE A 186 -6.87 -31.30 2.81
CA ILE A 186 -6.36 -30.08 3.47
C ILE A 186 -4.99 -29.80 2.84
N PRO A 187 -4.83 -28.73 2.06
CA PRO A 187 -3.53 -28.36 1.56
C PRO A 187 -2.76 -27.86 2.77
N HIS A 188 -1.60 -28.45 2.95
CA HIS A 188 -0.67 -28.02 3.96
C HIS A 188 -0.30 -26.55 3.64
N PRO A 189 0.09 -25.71 4.62
CA PRO A 189 0.62 -24.37 4.33
C PRO A 189 1.74 -24.39 3.26
N GLU A 190 2.44 -25.51 3.14
CA GLU A 190 3.48 -25.77 2.13
C GLU A 190 2.93 -25.88 0.69
N ASP A 191 1.68 -26.30 0.50
CA ASP A 191 1.06 -26.40 -0.83
C ASP A 191 0.76 -25.00 -1.40
N LEU A 192 0.47 -24.02 -0.53
CA LEU A 192 0.34 -22.63 -0.95
C LEU A 192 1.70 -22.06 -1.40
N ASP A 193 2.77 -22.36 -0.66
CA ASP A 193 4.11 -21.91 -1.00
C ASP A 193 4.60 -22.55 -2.30
N ALA A 194 4.31 -23.85 -2.52
CA ALA A 194 4.59 -24.54 -3.77
C ALA A 194 3.81 -23.95 -4.95
N ALA A 195 2.51 -23.65 -4.77
CA ALA A 195 1.69 -23.02 -5.80
C ALA A 195 2.19 -21.60 -6.14
N LEU A 196 2.61 -20.81 -5.15
CA LEU A 196 3.20 -19.50 -5.38
C LEU A 196 4.55 -19.61 -6.12
N ALA A 197 5.36 -20.61 -5.79
CA ALA A 197 6.62 -20.87 -6.50
C ALA A 197 6.38 -21.28 -7.97
N ASP A 198 5.39 -22.13 -8.22
CA ASP A 198 5.02 -22.59 -9.57
C ASP A 198 4.47 -21.46 -10.45
N LEU A 199 3.70 -20.53 -9.87
CA LEU A 199 3.16 -19.37 -10.59
C LEU A 199 4.25 -18.40 -11.05
N GLY A 200 5.36 -18.29 -10.30
CA GLY A 200 6.50 -17.44 -10.66
C GLY A 200 6.22 -15.93 -10.64
N GLU A 201 5.04 -15.51 -10.18
CA GLU A 201 4.59 -14.12 -10.12
C GLU A 201 4.42 -13.66 -8.67
N THR A 202 4.52 -12.35 -8.43
CA THR A 202 4.29 -11.75 -7.10
C THR A 202 2.91 -11.11 -7.03
N PHE A 203 2.19 -11.35 -5.93
CA PHE A 203 0.88 -10.79 -5.67
C PHE A 203 0.94 -9.69 -4.60
N ASP A 204 0.15 -8.63 -4.78
CA ASP A 204 -0.06 -7.58 -3.78
C ASP A 204 -1.16 -7.97 -2.77
N ILE A 205 -1.02 -9.17 -2.19
CA ILE A 205 -1.94 -9.74 -1.19
C ILE A 205 -1.10 -10.46 -0.13
N GLY A 206 -1.40 -10.25 1.15
CA GLY A 206 -0.72 -10.94 2.25
C GLY A 206 -0.97 -12.45 2.22
N ARG A 207 0.00 -13.24 2.69
CA ARG A 207 -0.13 -14.71 2.77
C ARG A 207 -1.36 -15.14 3.56
N ASP A 208 -1.56 -14.54 4.72
CA ASP A 208 -2.70 -14.80 5.60
C ASP A 208 -4.05 -14.48 4.93
N ASP A 209 -4.09 -13.45 4.07
CA ASP A 209 -5.31 -13.09 3.32
C ASP A 209 -5.58 -14.07 2.17
N LEU A 210 -4.53 -14.62 1.53
CA LEU A 210 -4.67 -15.69 0.54
C LEU A 210 -5.22 -16.97 1.18
N GLU A 211 -4.70 -17.35 2.35
CA GLU A 211 -5.19 -18.49 3.13
C GLU A 211 -6.67 -18.30 3.51
N LEU A 212 -7.01 -17.11 4.04
CA LEU A 212 -8.38 -16.77 4.37
C LEU A 212 -9.31 -16.83 3.15
N LEU A 213 -8.89 -16.27 2.01
CA LEU A 213 -9.67 -16.30 0.77
C LEU A 213 -9.94 -17.73 0.32
N PHE A 214 -8.92 -18.58 0.38
CA PHE A 214 -9.02 -19.98 -0.01
C PHE A 214 -10.00 -20.76 0.89
N ASP A 215 -9.93 -20.55 2.21
CA ASP A 215 -10.87 -21.13 3.17
C ASP A 215 -12.31 -20.68 2.91
N ARG A 216 -12.51 -19.40 2.57
CA ARG A 216 -13.84 -18.87 2.22
C ARG A 216 -14.39 -19.48 0.94
N VAL A 217 -13.57 -19.57 -0.11
CA VAL A 217 -13.96 -20.19 -1.39
C VAL A 217 -14.42 -21.63 -1.16
N ARG A 218 -13.71 -22.38 -0.31
CA ARG A 218 -14.09 -23.76 0.06
C ARG A 218 -15.40 -23.84 0.80
N ALA A 219 -15.61 -22.98 1.80
CA ALA A 219 -16.87 -22.92 2.54
C ALA A 219 -18.05 -22.69 1.59
N HIS A 220 -17.93 -21.72 0.67
CA HIS A 220 -18.96 -21.45 -0.35
C HIS A 220 -19.16 -22.63 -1.31
N GLY A 221 -18.08 -23.31 -1.73
CA GLY A 221 -18.16 -24.50 -2.57
C GLY A 221 -18.84 -25.69 -1.89
N ALA A 222 -18.60 -25.89 -0.60
CA ALA A 222 -19.24 -26.94 0.19
C ALA A 222 -20.74 -26.66 0.36
N MET A 223 -21.12 -25.42 0.66
CA MET A 223 -22.53 -25.00 0.74
C MET A 223 -23.28 -25.24 -0.57
N ARG A 224 -22.67 -24.91 -1.72
CA ARG A 224 -23.28 -25.16 -3.04
C ARG A 224 -23.53 -26.65 -3.29
N ARG A 225 -22.52 -27.51 -3.06
CA ARG A 225 -22.64 -28.97 -3.23
C ARG A 225 -23.68 -29.60 -2.29
N GLY A 226 -23.81 -29.08 -1.07
CA GLY A 226 -24.83 -29.51 -0.12
C GLY A 226 -26.25 -29.20 -0.61
N SER A 227 -26.47 -27.99 -1.12
CA SER A 227 -27.75 -27.57 -1.69
C SER A 227 -28.14 -28.36 -2.93
N GLU A 228 -27.20 -28.67 -3.82
CA GLU A 228 -27.43 -29.48 -5.02
C GLU A 228 -27.82 -30.94 -4.69
N LYS A 229 -27.15 -31.56 -3.71
CA LYS A 229 -27.51 -32.91 -3.23
C LYS A 229 -28.90 -32.97 -2.61
N PHE A 230 -29.35 -31.89 -1.98
CA PHE A 230 -30.70 -31.80 -1.41
C PHE A 230 -31.77 -31.56 -2.48
N ALA A 231 -31.45 -30.82 -3.55
CA ALA A 231 -32.34 -30.58 -4.67
C ALA A 231 -32.53 -31.82 -5.58
N GLY A 232 -31.48 -32.61 -5.80
CA GLY A 232 -31.53 -33.83 -6.64
C GLY A 232 -32.11 -35.07 -5.97
N ARG A 233 -32.59 -34.98 -4.72
CA ARG A 233 -33.24 -36.05 -3.96
C ARG A 233 -34.77 -35.94 -3.90
N ARG A 234 -35.36 -34.98 -4.63
CA ARG A 234 -36.82 -34.79 -4.73
C ARG A 234 -37.35 -35.25 -6.07
#